data_AF-A0A2A9KBS6-F1
#
_entry.id   AF-A0A2A9KBS6-F1
#
_cell.length_a   1.000
_cell.length_b   1.000
_cell.length_c   1.000
_cell.angle_alpha   90.00
_cell.angle_beta   90.00
_cell.angle_gamma   90.00
#
_symmetry.space_group_name_H-M   'P 1'
#
loop_
_entity.id
_entity.type
_entity.pdbx_description
1 polymer ?
#
loop_
_entity_poly.entity_id
_entity_poly.type
_entity_poly.pdbx_seq_one_letter_code
_entity_poly.pdbx_strand_id
1 'polypeptide(L)'
;MKSRFFSVLFSIAVLSAGLLPQMAHAASVSFKQPADGAVVSSPFIVEFDVSGMEVKPAGDKTLDSGHHHLLINEDSIPAGQPIPVDEKHIHFGKGQTETQLTLPPGQYKLTMQFADGTHHSYGPELSKSINVTVK
;
A
#
# COMPACT_ATOMS: atom_id res chain seq x y z
N MET A 1 -36.14 2.85 -73.78
CA MET A 1 -37.18 2.46 -72.81
C MET A 1 -36.49 2.15 -71.49
N LYS A 2 -36.73 2.95 -70.44
CA LYS A 2 -36.73 2.64 -68.97
C LYS A 2 -35.48 1.90 -68.42
N SER A 3 -34.75 2.27 -67.37
CA SER A 3 -35.09 2.81 -66.04
C SER A 3 -33.74 2.86 -65.26
N ARG A 4 -33.29 4.01 -64.74
CA ARG A 4 -33.30 4.43 -63.30
C ARG A 4 -32.42 3.64 -62.30
N PHE A 5 -31.50 4.41 -61.70
CA PHE A 5 -31.10 4.53 -60.27
C PHE A 5 -30.80 3.26 -59.44
N PHE A 6 -29.63 3.19 -58.79
CA PHE A 6 -29.43 3.64 -57.39
C PHE A 6 -27.96 3.48 -56.96
N SER A 7 -27.45 4.47 -56.23
CA SER A 7 -26.12 4.51 -55.60
C SER A 7 -26.16 3.81 -54.24
N VAL A 8 -25.13 3.05 -53.88
CA VAL A 8 -24.83 2.70 -52.48
C VAL A 8 -23.32 2.74 -52.29
N LEU A 9 -22.82 3.85 -51.73
CA LEU A 9 -21.47 3.94 -51.17
C LEU A 9 -21.52 3.39 -49.74
N PHE A 10 -20.79 2.31 -49.49
CA PHE A 10 -20.67 1.70 -48.17
C PHE A 10 -19.46 2.33 -47.45
N SER A 11 -19.68 3.37 -46.66
CA SER A 11 -18.66 3.95 -45.80
C SER A 11 -18.47 3.06 -44.56
N ILE A 12 -17.39 2.28 -44.53
CA ILE A 12 -16.96 1.57 -43.33
C ILE A 12 -16.24 2.57 -42.43
N ALA A 13 -16.92 3.06 -41.40
CA ALA A 13 -16.28 3.78 -40.31
C ALA A 13 -15.60 2.76 -39.39
N VAL A 14 -14.27 2.68 -39.44
CA VAL A 14 -13.47 1.93 -38.46
C VAL A 14 -13.38 2.77 -37.20
N LEU A 15 -14.18 2.44 -36.20
CA LEU A 15 -14.08 3.04 -34.86
C LEU A 15 -12.97 2.33 -34.08
N SER A 16 -11.72 2.80 -34.23
CA SER A 16 -10.63 2.36 -33.36
C SER A 16 -10.81 2.97 -31.97
N ALA A 17 -11.50 2.27 -31.08
CA ALA A 17 -11.46 2.56 -29.66
C ALA A 17 -10.05 2.25 -29.14
N GLY A 18 -9.21 3.28 -29.01
CA GLY A 18 -7.90 3.14 -28.39
C GLY A 18 -8.04 2.67 -26.95
N LEU A 19 -7.63 1.45 -26.67
CA LEU A 19 -7.26 1.03 -25.32
C LEU A 19 -6.02 1.83 -24.93
N LEU A 20 -6.21 2.94 -24.24
CA LEU A 20 -5.12 3.53 -23.48
C LEU A 20 -4.76 2.52 -22.37
N PRO A 21 -3.50 2.07 -22.26
CA PRO A 21 -3.09 1.31 -21.10
C PRO A 21 -3.32 2.20 -19.89
N GLN A 22 -4.26 1.79 -19.02
CA GLN A 22 -4.38 2.38 -17.69
C GLN A 22 -3.03 2.12 -17.02
N MET A 23 -2.20 3.16 -16.90
CA MET A 23 -0.94 3.08 -16.18
C MET A 23 -1.30 2.61 -14.76
N ALA A 24 -1.07 1.34 -14.46
CA ALA A 24 -1.22 0.81 -13.12
C ALA A 24 -0.29 1.64 -12.23
N HIS A 25 -0.87 2.38 -11.28
CA HIS A 25 -0.06 3.12 -10.33
C HIS A 25 0.74 2.09 -9.53
N ALA A 26 2.06 2.25 -9.48
CA ALA A 26 2.89 1.35 -8.68
C ALA A 26 2.41 1.39 -7.23
N ALA A 27 2.22 0.21 -6.63
CA ALA A 27 1.78 0.12 -5.25
C ALA A 27 2.83 0.74 -4.32
N SER A 28 2.39 1.35 -3.23
CA SER A 28 3.30 2.03 -2.29
C SER A 28 2.70 2.10 -0.89
N VAL A 29 3.57 2.23 0.11
CA VAL A 29 3.21 2.44 1.52
C VAL A 29 3.72 3.79 1.98
N SER A 30 2.96 4.48 2.83
CA SER A 30 3.36 5.78 3.36
C SER A 30 2.95 5.96 4.82
N PHE A 31 3.65 6.87 5.50
CA PHE A 31 3.18 7.47 6.75
C PHE A 31 2.46 8.77 6.43
N LYS A 32 1.24 8.92 6.97
CA LYS A 32 0.53 10.20 7.01
C LYS A 32 1.01 11.03 8.20
N GLN A 33 1.27 10.38 9.32
CA GLN A 33 1.94 10.95 10.49
C GLN A 33 2.59 9.85 11.34
N PRO A 34 3.63 10.17 12.12
CA PRO A 34 4.37 11.42 12.07
C PRO A 34 5.20 11.53 10.78
N ALA A 35 5.67 12.74 10.46
CA ALA A 35 6.62 12.95 9.37
C ALA A 35 8.01 12.39 9.74
N ASP A 36 8.83 12.09 8.74
CA ASP A 36 10.24 11.74 8.96
C ASP A 36 10.98 12.88 9.66
N GLY A 37 11.79 12.54 10.67
CA GLY A 37 12.50 13.47 11.54
C GLY A 37 11.64 14.13 12.63
N ALA A 38 10.37 13.75 12.77
CA ALA A 38 9.49 14.38 13.75
C ALA A 38 9.95 14.16 15.18
N VAL A 39 9.69 15.18 16.02
CA VAL A 39 9.88 15.11 17.46
C VAL A 39 8.50 15.07 18.12
N VAL A 40 8.21 14.00 18.86
CA VAL A 40 6.88 13.67 19.37
C VAL A 40 6.90 13.46 20.88
N SER A 41 5.75 13.64 21.54
CA SER A 41 5.55 13.27 22.94
C SER A 41 4.84 11.92 23.02
N SER A 42 5.23 11.09 23.98
CA SER A 42 4.58 9.79 24.20
C SER A 42 3.29 9.94 25.03
N PRO A 43 2.17 9.28 24.65
CA PRO A 43 1.97 8.53 23.42
C PRO A 43 1.67 9.44 22.22
N PHE A 44 1.97 8.96 21.01
CA PHE A 44 1.72 9.68 19.76
C PHE A 44 0.96 8.83 18.74
N ILE A 45 0.28 9.49 17.80
CA ILE A 45 -0.43 8.82 16.72
C ILE A 45 0.55 8.48 15.59
N VAL A 46 0.43 7.26 15.08
CA VAL A 46 1.05 6.81 13.84
C VAL A 46 -0.07 6.43 12.90
N GLU A 47 -0.16 7.12 11.77
CA GLU A 47 -1.17 6.91 10.74
C GLU A 47 -0.46 6.64 9.41
N PHE A 48 -0.98 5.69 8.65
CA PHE A 48 -0.32 5.16 7.48
C PHE A 48 -1.33 4.81 6.39
N ASP A 49 -0.82 4.58 5.19
CA ASP A 49 -1.63 4.31 4.01
C ASP A 49 -0.93 3.35 3.06
N VAL A 50 -1.73 2.72 2.20
CA VAL A 50 -1.28 1.93 1.05
C VAL A 50 -2.02 2.40 -0.20
N SER A 51 -1.28 2.63 -1.28
CA SER A 51 -1.83 2.94 -2.60
C SER A 51 -1.61 1.75 -3.53
N GLY A 52 -2.56 1.46 -4.42
CA GLY A 52 -2.47 0.35 -5.38
C GLY A 52 -2.75 -1.04 -4.80
N MET A 53 -3.13 -1.14 -3.52
CA MET A 53 -3.51 -2.38 -2.84
C MET A 53 -4.76 -2.16 -1.98
N GLU A 54 -5.47 -3.23 -1.62
CA GLU A 54 -6.58 -3.18 -0.67
C GLU A 54 -6.15 -3.59 0.74
N VAL A 55 -6.63 -2.85 1.75
CA VAL A 55 -6.48 -3.27 3.15
C VAL A 55 -7.57 -4.29 3.50
N LYS A 56 -7.17 -5.48 3.97
CA LYS A 56 -8.02 -6.59 4.39
C LYS A 56 -7.51 -7.20 5.70
N PRO A 57 -8.38 -7.83 6.50
CA PRO A 57 -7.95 -8.55 7.69
C PRO A 57 -6.99 -9.71 7.37
N ALA A 58 -6.14 -10.06 8.33
CA ALA A 58 -5.35 -11.27 8.30
C ALA A 58 -6.26 -12.50 8.08
N GLY A 59 -5.78 -13.44 7.27
CA GLY A 59 -6.49 -14.62 6.79
C GLY A 59 -7.20 -14.43 5.44
N ASP A 60 -7.49 -13.19 5.03
CA ASP A 60 -8.04 -12.89 3.72
C ASP A 60 -6.99 -13.13 2.62
N LYS A 61 -7.38 -13.79 1.53
CA LYS A 61 -6.48 -14.18 0.43
C LYS A 61 -6.84 -13.50 -0.88
N THR A 62 -7.59 -12.41 -0.82
CA THR A 62 -7.87 -11.57 -1.98
C THR A 62 -6.56 -11.10 -2.60
N LEU A 63 -6.45 -11.17 -3.93
CA LEU A 63 -5.27 -10.69 -4.65
C LEU A 63 -5.05 -9.20 -4.40
N ASP A 64 -3.80 -8.75 -4.45
CA ASP A 64 -3.42 -7.34 -4.28
C ASP A 64 -3.98 -6.72 -2.99
N SER A 65 -3.99 -7.51 -1.91
CA SER A 65 -4.55 -7.10 -0.63
C SER A 65 -3.73 -7.61 0.55
N GLY A 66 -3.93 -6.98 1.71
CA GLY A 66 -3.18 -7.36 2.90
C GLY A 66 -3.40 -6.41 4.05
N HIS A 67 -2.43 -6.36 4.96
CA HIS A 67 -2.48 -5.47 6.11
C HIS A 67 -1.10 -4.94 6.49
N HIS A 68 -1.12 -3.88 7.29
CA HIS A 68 0.06 -3.17 7.72
C HIS A 68 0.73 -3.83 8.93
N HIS A 69 2.02 -3.56 9.03
CA HIS A 69 2.87 -3.90 10.16
C HIS A 69 3.77 -2.71 10.47
N LEU A 70 3.97 -2.41 11.74
CA LEU A 70 4.94 -1.43 12.18
C LEU A 70 6.13 -2.14 12.84
N LEU A 71 7.30 -1.96 12.25
CA LEU A 71 8.59 -2.49 12.69
C LEU A 71 9.35 -1.40 13.45
N ILE A 72 9.69 -1.68 14.71
CA ILE A 72 10.36 -0.73 15.60
C ILE A 72 11.85 -1.07 15.65
N ASN A 73 12.67 -0.13 15.21
CA ASN A 73 14.12 -0.23 15.09
C ASN A 73 14.63 -1.35 14.17
N GLU A 74 13.78 -1.83 13.25
CA GLU A 74 14.10 -2.88 12.28
C GLU A 74 13.97 -2.36 10.84
N ASP A 75 14.74 -2.94 9.93
CA ASP A 75 14.61 -2.71 8.48
C ASP A 75 13.44 -3.51 7.88
N SER A 76 13.07 -3.19 6.63
CA SER A 76 12.04 -3.93 5.89
C SER A 76 12.40 -5.41 5.73
N ILE A 77 11.38 -6.26 5.77
CA ILE A 77 11.55 -7.71 5.60
C ILE A 77 11.48 -8.07 4.11
N PRO A 78 12.37 -8.95 3.58
CA PRO A 78 12.35 -9.35 2.18
C PRO A 78 11.02 -9.94 1.72
N ALA A 79 10.73 -9.80 0.43
CA ALA A 79 9.50 -10.33 -0.16
C ALA A 79 9.34 -11.84 0.09
N GLY A 80 8.13 -12.27 0.44
CA GLY A 80 7.78 -13.65 0.70
C GLY A 80 8.28 -14.21 2.03
N GLN A 81 8.98 -13.41 2.86
CA GLN A 81 9.38 -13.83 4.21
C GLN A 81 8.29 -13.47 5.23
N PRO A 82 8.06 -14.33 6.24
CA PRO A 82 7.08 -14.04 7.29
C PRO A 82 7.57 -12.88 8.16
N ILE A 83 6.63 -12.01 8.55
CA ILE A 83 6.88 -10.98 9.56
C ILE A 83 6.83 -11.65 10.95
N PRO A 84 7.90 -11.54 11.77
CA PRO A 84 7.92 -12.11 13.11
C PRO A 84 6.78 -11.61 14.00
N VAL A 85 6.33 -12.46 14.91
CA VAL A 85 5.38 -12.09 15.96
C VAL A 85 6.17 -11.92 17.26
N ASP A 86 6.64 -10.70 17.51
CA ASP A 86 7.42 -10.35 18.69
C ASP A 86 7.18 -8.88 19.09
N GLU A 87 7.88 -8.41 20.12
CA GLU A 87 7.71 -7.06 20.69
C GLU A 87 8.13 -5.92 19.75
N LYS A 88 8.91 -6.21 18.69
CA LYS A 88 9.38 -5.20 17.73
C LYS A 88 8.46 -5.05 16.52
N HIS A 89 7.52 -5.98 16.34
CA HIS A 89 6.62 -6.03 15.20
C HIS A 89 5.18 -5.89 15.68
N ILE A 90 4.56 -4.75 15.41
CA ILE A 90 3.15 -4.51 15.72
C ILE A 90 2.32 -4.90 14.49
N HIS A 91 1.34 -5.79 14.69
CA HIS A 91 0.50 -6.36 13.63
C HIS A 91 -0.86 -5.65 13.57
N PHE A 92 -1.24 -5.16 12.39
CA PHE A 92 -2.53 -4.52 12.14
C PHE A 92 -3.49 -5.45 11.38
N GLY A 93 -3.57 -6.71 11.83
CA GLY A 93 -4.32 -7.79 11.16
C GLY A 93 -5.85 -7.64 11.14
N LYS A 94 -6.43 -6.57 11.67
CA LYS A 94 -7.86 -6.24 11.50
C LYS A 94 -8.09 -5.17 10.42
N GLY A 95 -7.04 -4.79 9.69
CA GLY A 95 -7.07 -3.73 8.70
C GLY A 95 -6.99 -2.33 9.30
N GLN A 96 -6.34 -2.18 10.46
CA GLN A 96 -6.11 -0.85 11.03
C GLN A 96 -5.16 -0.05 10.14
N THR A 97 -5.40 1.27 10.05
CA THR A 97 -4.58 2.24 9.31
C THR A 97 -3.92 3.27 10.23
N GLU A 98 -4.15 3.15 11.52
CA GLU A 98 -3.59 4.01 12.55
C GLU A 98 -3.40 3.26 13.88
N THR A 99 -2.54 3.80 14.73
CA THR A 99 -2.38 3.35 16.11
C THR A 99 -1.87 4.47 17.01
N GLN A 100 -2.15 4.35 18.30
CA GLN A 100 -1.50 5.15 19.33
C GLN A 100 -0.27 4.38 19.83
N LEU A 101 0.92 4.90 19.52
CA LEU A 101 2.19 4.28 19.87
C LEU A 101 2.77 4.92 21.15
N THR A 102 3.09 4.05 22.10
CA THR A 102 3.74 4.44 23.36
C THR A 102 5.17 3.92 23.34
N LEU A 103 6.14 4.84 23.35
CA LEU A 103 7.56 4.54 23.45
C LEU A 103 8.20 5.38 24.55
N PRO A 104 9.23 4.87 25.26
CA PRO A 104 10.07 5.69 26.13
C PRO A 104 10.80 6.80 25.35
N PRO A 105 11.24 7.89 26.01
CA PRO A 105 12.08 8.91 25.38
C PRO A 105 13.31 8.30 24.70
N GLY A 106 13.63 8.73 23.49
CA GLY A 106 14.70 8.15 22.67
C GLY A 106 14.57 8.43 21.18
N GLN A 107 15.51 7.89 20.41
CA GLN A 107 15.49 7.93 18.94
C GLN A 107 15.04 6.58 18.41
N TYR A 108 14.13 6.59 17.44
CA TYR A 108 13.57 5.36 16.86
C TYR A 108 13.53 5.44 15.34
N LYS A 109 13.84 4.31 14.70
CA LYS A 109 13.49 4.04 13.31
C LYS A 109 12.17 3.29 13.30
N LEU A 110 11.18 3.82 12.59
CA LEU A 110 9.87 3.21 12.40
C LEU A 110 9.75 2.79 10.94
N THR A 111 9.55 1.50 10.70
CA THR A 111 9.36 0.96 9.34
C THR A 111 7.94 0.42 9.20
N MET A 112 7.12 1.09 8.38
CA MET A 112 5.81 0.57 7.98
C MET A 112 6.01 -0.43 6.85
N GLN A 113 5.44 -1.62 6.98
CA GLN A 113 5.57 -2.71 6.00
C GLN A 113 4.18 -3.26 5.69
N PHE A 114 3.86 -3.44 4.40
CA PHE A 114 2.66 -4.16 3.99
C PHE A 114 2.98 -5.64 3.76
N ALA A 115 2.05 -6.51 4.14
CA ALA A 115 2.16 -7.96 3.98
C ALA A 115 0.79 -8.58 3.64
N ASP A 116 0.83 -9.79 3.08
CA ASP A 116 -0.38 -10.52 2.70
C ASP A 116 -1.21 -10.98 3.91
N GLY A 117 -2.38 -11.59 3.67
CA GLY A 117 -3.22 -12.10 4.75
C GLY A 117 -2.59 -13.20 5.61
N THR A 118 -1.44 -13.75 5.22
CA THR A 118 -0.69 -14.74 6.01
C THR A 118 0.56 -14.16 6.67
N HIS A 119 0.70 -12.83 6.70
CA HIS A 119 1.83 -12.08 7.24
C HIS A 119 3.15 -12.29 6.48
N HIS A 120 3.10 -12.67 5.19
CA HIS A 120 4.30 -12.66 4.35
C HIS A 120 4.50 -11.29 3.72
N SER A 121 5.68 -10.73 3.91
CA SER A 121 6.04 -9.40 3.42
C SER A 121 5.90 -9.31 1.89
N TYR A 122 5.34 -8.20 1.40
CA TYR A 122 5.42 -7.84 -0.02
C TYR A 122 6.79 -7.30 -0.42
N GLY A 123 7.72 -7.19 0.53
CA GLY A 123 9.11 -6.80 0.34
C GLY A 123 9.37 -5.31 0.57
N PRO A 124 10.64 -4.89 0.42
CA PRO A 124 11.06 -3.51 0.67
C PRO A 124 10.33 -2.46 -0.16
N GLU A 125 9.86 -2.81 -1.35
CA GLU A 125 9.10 -1.91 -2.24
C GLU A 125 7.76 -1.48 -1.64
N LEU A 126 7.11 -2.33 -0.83
CA LEU A 126 5.91 -1.97 -0.06
C LEU A 126 6.25 -1.72 1.41
N SER A 127 7.32 -0.97 1.62
CA SER A 127 7.70 -0.47 2.93
C SER A 127 8.06 1.01 2.89
N LYS A 128 8.00 1.65 4.06
CA LYS A 128 8.48 3.01 4.24
C LYS A 128 9.11 3.11 5.62
N SER A 129 10.28 3.73 5.72
CA SER A 129 10.88 4.06 7.01
C SER A 129 10.87 5.56 7.27
N ILE A 130 10.74 5.91 8.54
CA ILE A 130 10.92 7.25 9.10
C ILE A 130 11.75 7.15 10.39
N ASN A 131 12.40 8.24 10.76
CA ASN A 131 13.06 8.42 12.04
C ASN A 131 12.23 9.37 12.90
N VAL A 132 12.07 9.05 14.18
CA VAL A 132 11.37 9.91 15.14
C VAL A 132 12.16 10.05 16.43
N THR A 133 12.05 11.20 17.07
CA THR A 133 12.57 11.43 18.42
C THR A 133 11.40 11.55 19.40
N VAL A 134 11.36 10.69 20.40
CA VAL A 134 10.39 10.74 21.49
C VAL A 134 11.00 11.53 22.65
N LYS A 135 10.30 12.55 23.13
CA LYS A 135 10.68 13.38 24.29
C LYS A 135 10.10 12.86 25.59
#